data_AF-A0A3N5Z2I7-F1
#
_entry.id   AF-A0A3N5Z2I7-F1
#
_cell.length_a   1.000
_cell.length_b   1.000
_cell.length_c   1.000
_cell.angle_alpha   90.00
_cell.angle_beta   90.00
_cell.angle_gamma   90.00
#
_symmetry.space_group_name_H-M   'P 1'
#
loop_
_entity.id
_entity.type
_entity.pdbx_description
1 polymer ?
#
loop_
_entity_poly.entity_id
_entity_poly.type
_entity_poly.pdbx_seq_one_letter_code
_entity_poly.pdbx_strand_id
1 'polypeptide(L)'
;MVPASNQHPPDEPRPIALAETPVIAPGHTFATITDKISAIVLTRRTPTGWFIGFAIAFSVVMMFMMAVAWLIVKGTGNWGINVKGEWG
;
A
#
# COMPACT_ATOMS: atom_id res chain seq x y z
N MET A 1 -19.42 53.07 15.09
CA MET A 1 -19.25 51.89 15.97
C MET A 1 -19.28 50.66 15.07
N VAL A 2 -18.10 50.15 14.71
CA VAL A 2 -17.92 48.97 13.84
C VAL A 2 -17.87 47.72 14.73
N PRO A 3 -18.61 46.64 14.42
CA PRO A 3 -18.56 45.42 15.23
C PRO A 3 -17.21 44.71 15.04
N ALA A 4 -16.53 44.43 16.16
CA ALA A 4 -15.20 43.82 16.21
C ALA A 4 -15.21 42.30 16.05
N SER A 5 -15.77 41.76 14.95
CA SER A 5 -15.82 40.31 14.71
C SER A 5 -14.65 39.74 13.89
N ASN A 6 -13.66 40.56 13.52
CA ASN A 6 -12.53 40.14 12.66
C ASN A 6 -11.14 40.38 13.30
N GLN A 7 -11.05 40.36 14.64
CA GLN A 7 -9.75 40.44 15.29
C GLN A 7 -9.17 39.03 15.48
N HIS A 8 -8.46 38.56 14.47
CA HIS A 8 -7.37 37.61 14.71
C HIS A 8 -6.26 38.39 15.45
N PRO A 9 -5.87 37.99 16.68
CA PRO A 9 -4.81 38.66 17.43
C PRO A 9 -3.50 38.72 16.62
N PRO A 10 -2.75 39.83 16.60
CA PRO A 10 -1.64 40.01 15.66
C PRO A 10 -0.39 39.17 15.93
N ASP A 11 -0.35 38.36 17.00
CA ASP A 11 0.92 37.80 17.46
C ASP A 11 0.82 36.37 18.00
N GLU A 12 -0.26 35.62 17.74
CA GLU A 12 -0.25 34.22 18.14
C GLU A 12 0.76 33.49 17.25
N PRO A 13 1.94 33.08 17.78
CA PRO A 13 2.91 32.36 16.99
C PRO A 13 2.27 31.00 16.81
N ARG A 14 1.64 30.78 15.65
CA ARG A 14 1.13 29.44 15.29
C ARG A 14 2.27 28.49 15.61
N PRO A 15 2.07 27.47 16.46
CA PRO A 15 3.09 26.47 16.64
C PRO A 15 3.32 25.83 15.28
N ILE A 16 4.31 26.31 14.52
CA ILE A 16 4.94 25.60 13.40
C ILE A 16 5.80 24.48 13.97
N ALA A 17 5.26 23.80 14.98
CA ALA A 17 5.69 22.51 15.47
C ALA A 17 5.16 21.38 14.57
N LEU A 18 4.81 21.69 13.31
CA LEU A 18 5.24 20.82 12.23
C LEU A 18 6.72 21.10 12.00
N ALA A 19 7.55 20.76 12.98
CA ALA A 19 8.93 20.44 12.70
C ALA A 19 8.85 19.40 11.59
N GLU A 20 9.14 19.80 10.36
CA GLU A 20 9.23 18.93 9.21
C GLU A 20 10.19 17.82 9.62
N THR A 21 9.63 16.71 10.09
CA THR A 21 10.41 15.54 10.44
C THR A 21 11.14 15.22 9.15
N PRO A 22 12.48 15.27 9.11
CA PRO A 22 13.19 15.15 7.84
C PRO A 22 12.79 13.84 7.18
N VAL A 23 11.93 13.91 6.17
CA VAL A 23 11.42 12.74 5.43
C VAL A 23 12.54 12.11 4.61
N ILE A 24 13.60 12.90 4.38
CA ILE A 24 14.81 12.48 3.71
C ILE A 24 15.94 12.30 4.73
N ALA A 25 16.62 11.16 4.64
CA ALA A 25 17.84 10.91 5.41
C ALA A 25 18.90 12.00 5.13
N PRO A 26 19.66 12.46 6.14
CA PRO A 26 20.73 13.45 5.95
C PRO A 26 21.69 13.04 4.82
N GLY A 27 21.94 13.94 3.87
CA GLY A 27 22.84 13.69 2.72
C GLY A 27 22.16 13.17 1.45
N HIS A 28 20.84 13.02 1.43
CA HIS A 28 20.07 12.77 0.21
C HIS A 28 19.21 13.97 -0.16
N THR A 29 19.16 14.29 -1.45
CA THR A 29 18.18 15.24 -2.01
C THR A 29 17.09 14.47 -2.73
N PHE A 30 15.93 15.08 -2.97
CA PHE A 30 14.86 14.46 -3.75
C PHE A 30 15.32 13.99 -5.15
N ALA A 31 16.30 14.70 -5.74
CA ALA A 31 16.93 14.30 -6.99
C ALA A 31 17.68 12.96 -6.85
N THR A 32 18.46 12.79 -5.77
CA THR A 32 19.21 11.55 -5.51
C THR A 32 18.28 10.35 -5.25
N ILE A 33 17.12 10.57 -4.63
CA ILE A 33 16.13 9.49 -4.41
C ILE A 33 15.51 9.04 -5.73
N THR A 34 15.12 9.99 -6.58
CA THR A 34 14.54 9.72 -7.91
C THR A 34 15.53 8.95 -8.79
N ASP A 35 16.81 9.33 -8.75
CA ASP A 35 17.87 8.64 -9.48
C ASP A 35 18.08 7.20 -8.97
N LYS A 36 18.07 6.98 -7.65
CA LYS A 36 18.15 5.63 -7.05
C LYS A 36 16.99 4.74 -7.47
N ILE A 37 15.75 5.25 -7.47
CA ILE A 37 14.57 4.48 -7.89
C ILE A 37 14.67 4.15 -9.38
N SER A 38 15.02 5.14 -10.21
CA SER A 38 15.16 4.97 -11.64
C SER A 38 16.24 3.96 -12.01
N ALA A 39 17.36 3.95 -11.28
CA ALA A 39 18.44 2.98 -11.48
C ALA A 39 18.02 1.53 -11.16
N ILE A 40 17.12 1.32 -10.20
CA ILE A 40 16.58 -0.02 -9.87
C ILE A 40 15.68 -0.53 -11.01
N VAL A 41 14.87 0.35 -11.60
CA VAL A 41 13.93 -0.02 -12.67
C VAL A 41 14.65 -0.17 -14.01
N LEU A 42 15.58 0.73 -14.34
CA LEU A 42 16.15 0.86 -15.68
C LEU A 42 17.48 0.13 -15.86
N THR A 43 18.28 0.02 -14.80
CA THR A 43 19.70 -0.40 -14.92
C THR A 43 19.96 -1.77 -14.31
N ARG A 44 19.17 -2.20 -13.32
CA ARG A 44 19.43 -3.44 -12.59
C ARG A 44 18.65 -4.61 -13.23
N ARG A 45 19.37 -5.58 -13.79
CA ARG A 45 18.79 -6.86 -14.23
C ARG A 45 18.00 -7.48 -13.08
N THR A 46 16.75 -7.88 -13.33
CA THR A 46 15.84 -8.41 -12.29
C THR A 46 16.52 -9.57 -11.57
N PRO A 47 16.71 -9.49 -10.24
CA PRO A 47 17.41 -10.54 -9.51
C PRO A 47 16.61 -11.84 -9.60
N THR A 48 17.29 -12.98 -9.73
CA THR A 48 16.66 -14.30 -9.84
C THR A 48 15.73 -14.61 -8.66
N GLY A 49 16.02 -14.09 -7.48
CA GLY A 49 15.13 -14.17 -6.30
C GLY A 49 13.76 -13.51 -6.49
N TRP A 50 13.65 -12.46 -7.32
CA TRP A 50 12.36 -11.83 -7.63
C TRP A 50 11.44 -12.78 -8.41
N PHE A 51 11.99 -13.54 -9.36
CA PHE A 51 11.24 -14.54 -10.11
C PHE A 51 10.77 -15.71 -9.23
N ILE A 52 11.56 -16.09 -8.22
CA ILE A 52 11.14 -17.11 -7.24
C ILE A 52 9.93 -16.61 -6.45
N GLY A 53 9.97 -15.38 -5.93
CA GLY A 53 8.84 -14.78 -5.23
C GLY A 53 7.60 -14.67 -6.11
N PHE A 54 7.77 -14.23 -7.36
CA PHE A 54 6.70 -14.20 -8.36
C PHE A 54 6.11 -15.58 -8.63
N ALA A 55 6.96 -16.60 -8.83
CA ALA A 55 6.50 -17.97 -9.09
C ALA A 55 5.72 -18.56 -7.92
N ILE A 56 6.14 -18.30 -6.67
CA ILE A 56 5.42 -18.75 -5.47
C ILE A 56 4.04 -18.08 -5.40
N ALA A 57 3.98 -16.74 -5.51
CA ALA A 57 2.72 -16.01 -5.48
C ALA A 57 1.78 -16.45 -6.62
N PHE A 58 2.33 -16.62 -7.82
CA PHE A 58 1.58 -17.11 -8.99
C PHE A 58 1.03 -18.52 -8.75
N SER A 59 1.82 -19.42 -8.15
CA SER A 59 1.38 -20.78 -7.82
C SER A 59 0.22 -20.79 -6.82
N VAL A 60 0.26 -19.91 -5.81
CA VAL A 60 -0.85 -19.76 -4.86
C VAL A 60 -2.11 -19.24 -5.55
N VAL A 61 -1.99 -18.26 -6.45
CA VAL A 61 -3.13 -17.76 -7.24
C VAL A 61 -3.70 -18.85 -8.15
N MET A 62 -2.83 -19.67 -8.78
CA MET A 62 -3.28 -20.82 -9.59
C MET A 62 -4.04 -21.84 -8.74
N MET A 63 -3.54 -22.16 -7.54
CA MET A 63 -4.24 -23.04 -6.60
C MET A 63 -5.61 -22.47 -6.20
N PHE A 64 -5.68 -21.17 -5.93
CA PHE A 64 -6.94 -20.48 -5.64
C PHE A 64 -7.91 -20.57 -6.82
N MET A 65 -7.45 -20.30 -8.04
CA MET A 65 -8.27 -20.45 -9.25
C MET A 65 -8.78 -21.88 -9.44
N MET A 66 -7.96 -22.89 -9.17
CA MET A 66 -8.41 -24.29 -9.18
C MET A 66 -9.48 -24.56 -8.13
N ALA A 67 -9.31 -24.06 -6.89
CA ALA A 67 -10.30 -24.21 -5.84
C ALA A 67 -11.64 -23.55 -6.19
N VAL A 68 -11.61 -22.36 -6.79
CA VAL A 68 -12.81 -21.65 -7.27
C VAL A 68 -13.47 -22.39 -8.44
N ALA A 69 -12.70 -22.83 -9.43
CA ALA A 69 -13.23 -23.60 -10.55
C ALA A 69 -13.89 -24.91 -10.06
N TRP A 70 -13.26 -25.59 -9.11
CA TRP A 70 -13.80 -26.80 -8.49
C TRP A 70 -15.10 -26.51 -7.73
N LEU A 71 -15.16 -25.39 -7.01
CA LEU A 71 -16.36 -24.88 -6.35
C LEU A 71 -17.51 -24.66 -7.32
N ILE A 72 -17.25 -24.10 -8.49
CA ILE A 72 -18.28 -23.84 -9.49
C ILE A 72 -18.77 -25.16 -10.11
N VAL A 73 -17.88 -26.09 -10.42
CA VAL A 73 -18.23 -27.38 -11.05
C VAL A 73 -18.97 -28.32 -10.09
N LYS A 74 -18.49 -28.45 -8.85
CA LYS A 74 -19.05 -29.38 -7.84
C LYS A 74 -20.11 -28.74 -6.94
N GLY A 75 -20.16 -27.41 -6.88
CA GLY A 75 -21.02 -26.64 -5.98
C GLY A 75 -20.39 -26.34 -4.61
N THR A 76 -20.98 -25.36 -3.91
CA THR A 76 -20.57 -24.89 -2.58
C THR A 76 -20.83 -25.90 -1.45
N GLY A 77 -21.63 -26.94 -1.71
CA GLY A 77 -21.95 -27.99 -0.72
C GLY A 77 -20.74 -28.78 -0.24
N ASN A 78 -19.65 -28.83 -1.02
CA ASN A 78 -18.41 -29.50 -0.61
C ASN A 78 -17.68 -28.75 0.53
N TRP A 79 -18.05 -27.51 0.80
CA TRP A 79 -17.43 -26.66 1.84
C TRP A 79 -18.17 -26.73 3.18
N GLY A 80 -19.19 -27.59 3.32
CA GLY A 80 -19.85 -27.83 4.59
C GLY A 80 -20.64 -26.64 5.13
N ILE A 81 -21.13 -25.76 4.23
CA ILE A 81 -21.94 -24.60 4.60
C ILE A 81 -23.25 -25.10 5.22
N ASN A 82 -23.51 -24.69 6.47
CA ASN A 82 -24.72 -25.08 7.20
C ASN A 82 -25.87 -24.12 6.89
N VAL A 83 -27.06 -24.66 6.61
CA VAL A 83 -28.24 -23.87 6.23
C VAL A 83 -28.70 -22.86 7.30
N LYS A 84 -28.27 -23.01 8.57
CA LYS A 84 -28.65 -22.11 9.68
C LYS A 84 -27.76 -20.87 9.81
N GLY A 85 -26.60 -20.89 9.16
CA GLY A 85 -25.62 -19.81 9.14
C GLY A 85 -24.91 -19.90 7.79
N GLU A 86 -25.58 -19.41 6.76
CA GLU A 86 -25.17 -19.51 5.34
C GLU A 86 -23.94 -18.64 5.01
N TRP A 87 -23.31 -18.05 6.04
CA TRP A 87 -22.05 -17.35 5.96
C TRP A 87 -20.93 -18.38 6.15
N GLY A 88 -20.27 -18.73 5.05
CA GLY A 88 -19.04 -19.53 5.04
C GLY A 88 -17.82 -18.72 5.47
#